data_AF-A0A9P7YR67-F1
#
_entry.id   AF-A0A9P7YR67-F1
#
_cell.length_a   1.000
_cell.length_b   1.000
_cell.length_c   1.000
_cell.angle_alpha   90.00
_cell.angle_beta   90.00
_cell.angle_gamma   90.00
#
_symmetry.space_group_name_H-M   'P 1'
#
loop_
_entity.id
_entity.type
_entity.pdbx_description
1 polymer ?
#
loop_
_entity_poly.entity_id
_entity_poly.type
_entity_poly.pdbx_seq_one_letter_code
_entity_poly.pdbx_strand_id
1 'polypeptide(L)'
;MFRIEGLKRLSYKKFEQQLQQHWISDMFPDCIREVYLTSNNTDLNTTRKAVIDSVASHKQELVPKRSFQELIREARRDRERAEKAVVRFYDEAGKEGDSFAMTAKTAREVTALF
;
A
#
# COMPACT_ATOMS: atom_id res chain seq x y z
N MET A 1 -19.92 -7.95 16.37
CA MET A 1 -18.48 -7.62 16.30
C MET A 1 -17.85 -7.84 17.67
N PHE A 2 -16.82 -8.67 17.75
CA PHE A 2 -16.18 -9.00 19.03
C PHE A 2 -15.35 -7.82 19.55
N ARG A 3 -15.58 -7.41 20.80
CA ARG A 3 -14.94 -6.25 21.45
C ARG A 3 -13.51 -6.57 21.94
N ILE A 4 -12.64 -7.00 21.03
CA ILE A 4 -11.28 -7.46 21.37
C ILE A 4 -10.21 -6.39 21.10
N GLU A 5 -10.53 -5.13 21.35
CA GLU A 5 -9.64 -3.99 21.09
C GLU A 5 -8.30 -4.07 21.85
N GLY A 6 -8.29 -4.70 23.03
CA GLY A 6 -7.06 -4.98 23.77
C GLY A 6 -6.12 -5.93 23.02
N LEU A 7 -6.65 -6.96 22.36
CA LEU A 7 -5.85 -7.91 21.59
C LEU A 7 -5.31 -7.27 20.32
N LYS A 8 -6.13 -6.48 19.61
CA LYS A 8 -5.67 -5.73 18.43
C LYS A 8 -4.48 -4.84 18.77
N ARG A 9 -4.56 -4.08 19.86
CA ARG A 9 -3.44 -3.23 20.33
C ARG A 9 -2.20 -4.06 20.69
N LEU A 10 -2.38 -5.20 21.34
CA LEU A 10 -1.26 -6.08 21.70
C LEU A 10 -0.58 -6.67 20.45
N SER A 11 -1.37 -7.19 19.50
CA SER A 11 -0.87 -7.71 18.23
C SER A 11 -0.13 -6.64 17.44
N TYR A 12 -0.66 -5.42 17.40
CA TYR A 12 -0.01 -4.28 16.75
C TYR A 12 1.35 -3.95 17.39
N LYS A 13 1.42 -3.84 18.73
CA LYS A 13 2.70 -3.58 19.43
C LYS A 13 3.74 -4.67 19.16
N LYS A 14 3.31 -5.94 19.15
CA LYS A 14 4.19 -7.05 18.80
C LYS A 14 4.69 -6.94 17.36
N PHE A 15 3.81 -6.59 16.43
CA PHE A 15 4.16 -6.40 15.04
C PHE A 15 5.19 -5.27 14.84
N GLU A 16 5.00 -4.11 15.48
CA GLU A 16 5.99 -3.01 15.46
C GLU A 16 7.37 -3.47 15.98
N GLN A 17 7.40 -4.18 17.11
CA GLN A 17 8.66 -4.71 17.63
C GLN A 17 9.35 -5.67 16.66
N GLN A 18 8.57 -6.55 16.02
CA GLN A 18 9.12 -7.49 15.04
C GLN A 18 9.66 -6.77 13.80
N LEU A 19 8.99 -5.72 13.31
CA LEU A 19 9.51 -4.90 12.22
C LEU A 19 10.85 -4.25 12.59
N GLN A 20 10.95 -3.66 13.79
CA GLN A 20 12.20 -3.03 14.26
C GLN A 20 13.35 -4.03 14.43
N GLN A 21 13.06 -5.29 14.76
CA GLN A 21 14.09 -6.32 14.94
C GLN A 21 14.51 -6.97 13.61
N HIS A 22 13.59 -7.06 12.65
CA HIS A 22 13.77 -7.88 11.45
C HIS A 22 13.76 -7.10 10.13
N TRP A 23 13.78 -5.76 10.16
CA TRP A 23 13.82 -4.94 8.93
C TRP A 23 15.02 -5.23 8.02
N ILE A 24 16.13 -5.73 8.58
CA ILE A 24 17.34 -6.06 7.81
C ILE A 24 17.21 -7.39 7.07
N SER A 25 16.22 -8.21 7.40
CA SER A 25 15.98 -9.49 6.74
C SER A 25 15.66 -9.32 5.25
N ASP A 26 16.12 -10.25 4.42
CA ASP A 26 15.75 -10.28 3.00
C ASP A 26 14.26 -10.60 2.79
N MET A 27 13.57 -11.10 3.82
CA MET A 27 12.12 -11.32 3.84
C MET A 27 11.31 -10.05 4.13
N PHE A 28 11.97 -8.96 4.52
CA PHE A 28 11.28 -7.72 4.86
C PHE A 28 10.43 -7.16 3.70
N PRO A 29 10.91 -7.14 2.44
CA PRO A 29 10.08 -6.77 1.29
C PRO A 29 8.83 -7.65 1.11
N ASP A 30 8.91 -8.95 1.38
CA ASP A 30 7.75 -9.86 1.30
C ASP A 30 6.72 -9.54 2.39
N CYS A 31 7.19 -9.20 3.60
CA CYS A 31 6.31 -8.71 4.66
C CYS A 31 5.58 -7.43 4.24
N ILE A 32 6.27 -6.50 3.57
CA ILE A 32 5.65 -5.28 3.03
C ILE A 32 4.55 -5.65 2.03
N ARG A 33 4.83 -6.57 1.07
CA ARG A 33 3.83 -7.02 0.10
C ARG A 33 2.59 -7.57 0.80
N GLU A 34 2.78 -8.48 1.75
CA GLU A 34 1.68 -9.11 2.48
C GLU A 34 0.82 -8.10 3.24
N VAL A 35 1.45 -7.13 3.91
CA VAL A 35 0.74 -6.06 4.63
C VAL A 35 -0.10 -5.22 3.67
N TYR A 36 0.42 -4.90 2.49
CA TYR A 36 -0.34 -4.10 1.52
C TYR A 36 -1.45 -4.90 0.84
N LEU A 37 -1.26 -6.21 0.62
CA LEU A 37 -2.26 -7.13 0.07
C LEU A 37 -3.42 -7.42 1.02
N THR A 38 -3.14 -7.60 2.31
CA THR A 38 -4.13 -8.02 3.32
C THR A 38 -4.82 -6.87 4.04
N SER A 39 -4.26 -5.66 3.93
CA SER A 39 -4.83 -4.46 4.54
C SER A 39 -6.04 -3.94 3.75
N ASN A 40 -7.23 -4.10 4.33
CA ASN A 40 -8.45 -3.45 3.84
C ASN A 40 -8.51 -1.96 4.25
N ASN A 41 -9.35 -1.16 3.60
CA ASN A 41 -9.50 0.30 3.84
C ASN A 41 -9.75 0.71 5.30
N THR A 42 -10.27 -0.21 6.13
CA THR A 42 -10.65 0.06 7.53
C THR A 42 -9.49 -0.09 8.53
N ASP A 43 -8.51 -0.98 8.25
CA ASP A 43 -7.34 -1.25 9.11
C ASP A 43 -6.06 -0.57 8.58
N LEU A 44 -6.23 0.21 7.52
CA LEU A 44 -5.21 0.85 6.69
C LEU A 44 -4.26 1.76 7.50
N ASN A 45 -4.72 2.27 8.65
CA ASN A 45 -4.00 3.31 9.40
C ASN A 45 -2.98 2.80 10.42
N THR A 46 -3.05 1.54 10.87
CA THR A 46 -2.11 1.06 11.90
C THR A 46 -0.98 0.24 11.29
N THR A 47 -1.28 -0.87 10.63
CA THR A 47 -0.26 -1.83 10.20
C THR A 47 0.61 -1.30 9.07
N ARG A 48 0.01 -0.62 8.08
CA ARG A 48 0.77 0.06 7.01
C ARG A 48 1.62 1.20 7.56
N LYS A 49 1.11 1.95 8.55
CA LYS A 49 1.87 3.03 9.20
C LYS A 49 3.12 2.49 9.87
N ALA A 50 3.03 1.41 10.65
CA ALA A 50 4.20 0.77 11.26
C ALA A 50 5.27 0.38 10.22
N VAL A 51 4.85 -0.15 9.08
CA VAL A 51 5.76 -0.48 7.98
C VAL A 51 6.41 0.78 7.39
N ILE A 52 5.63 1.83 7.13
CA ILE A 52 6.14 3.12 6.61
C ILE A 52 7.15 3.73 7.58
N ASP A 53 6.82 3.76 8.87
CA ASP A 53 7.68 4.32 9.93
C ASP A 53 8.99 3.51 10.04
N SER A 54 8.92 2.18 9.93
CA SER A 54 10.09 1.31 9.90
C SER A 54 10.97 1.55 8.66
N VAL A 55 10.36 1.67 7.48
CA VAL A 55 11.09 1.95 6.24
C VAL A 55 11.74 3.34 6.28
N ALA A 56 11.03 4.35 6.79
CA ALA A 56 11.55 5.70 6.92
C ALA A 56 12.76 5.76 7.87
N SER A 57 12.70 5.03 8.99
CA SER A 57 13.76 4.97 10.00
C SER A 57 15.05 4.30 9.47
N HIS A 58 14.91 3.36 8.53
CA HIS A 58 16.04 2.58 7.98
C HIS A 58 16.28 2.82 6.48
N LYS A 59 15.81 3.96 5.95
CA LYS A 59 15.82 4.26 4.51
C LYS A 59 17.22 4.16 3.89
N GLN A 60 18.24 4.69 4.56
CA GLN A 60 19.60 4.73 4.02
C GLN A 60 20.18 3.33 3.78
N GLU A 61 19.76 2.35 4.57
CA GLU A 61 20.22 0.96 4.50
C GLU A 61 19.32 0.10 3.61
N LEU A 62 18.03 0.42 3.53
CA LEU A 62 17.06 -0.29 2.70
C LEU A 62 17.15 0.07 1.22
N VAL A 63 17.29 1.35 0.87
CA VAL A 63 17.34 1.83 -0.53
C VAL A 63 18.42 1.16 -1.39
N PRO A 64 19.66 0.89 -0.90
CA PRO A 64 20.66 0.21 -1.70
C PRO A 64 20.39 -1.30 -1.87
N LYS A 65 19.52 -1.91 -1.06
CA LYS A 65 19.24 -3.35 -1.17
C LYS A 65 18.47 -3.67 -2.44
N ARG A 66 18.97 -4.65 -3.20
CA ARG A 66 18.36 -5.11 -4.45
C ARG A 66 16.92 -5.56 -4.27
N SER A 67 16.64 -6.36 -3.23
CA SER A 67 15.30 -6.87 -2.94
C SER A 67 14.29 -5.74 -2.68
N PHE A 68 14.73 -4.68 -2.01
CA PHE A 68 13.90 -3.49 -1.77
C PHE A 68 13.72 -2.64 -3.04
N GLN A 69 14.74 -2.53 -3.90
CA GLN A 69 14.61 -1.86 -5.20
C GLN A 69 13.65 -2.60 -6.15
N GLU A 70 13.67 -3.93 -6.12
CA GLU A 70 12.75 -4.77 -6.89
C GLU A 70 11.30 -4.55 -6.43
N LEU A 71 11.06 -4.45 -5.12
CA LEU A 71 9.76 -4.07 -4.55
C LEU A 71 9.28 -2.70 -5.06
N ILE A 72 10.13 -1.67 -5.03
CA ILE A 72 9.77 -0.33 -5.51
C ILE A 72 9.43 -0.36 -7.01
N ARG A 73 10.20 -1.10 -7.81
CA ARG A 73 9.96 -1.24 -9.25
C ARG A 73 8.65 -1.96 -9.53
N GLU A 74 8.35 -3.01 -8.77
CA GLU A 74 7.09 -3.73 -8.83
C GLU A 74 5.90 -2.82 -8.53
N ALA A 75 5.91 -2.13 -7.38
CA ALA A 75 4.86 -1.21 -6.98
C ALA A 75 4.60 -0.11 -8.03
N ARG A 76 5.67 0.42 -8.65
CA ARG A 76 5.55 1.40 -9.74
C ARG A 76 4.86 0.82 -10.98
N ARG A 77 5.18 -0.41 -11.36
CA ARG A 77 4.55 -1.08 -12.51
C ARG A 77 3.07 -1.37 -12.25
N ASP A 78 2.74 -1.81 -11.04
CA ASP A 78 1.35 -2.12 -10.68
C ASP A 78 0.49 -0.86 -10.66
N ARG A 79 1.03 0.25 -10.15
CA ARG A 79 0.39 1.56 -10.25
C ARG A 79 0.13 1.97 -11.70
N GLU A 80 1.13 1.88 -12.56
CA GLU A 80 0.98 2.26 -13.97
C GLU A 80 -0.06 1.37 -14.71
N ARG A 81 -0.09 0.08 -14.37
CA ARG A 81 -1.12 -0.85 -14.88
C ARG A 81 -2.52 -0.47 -14.40
N ALA A 82 -2.66 -0.14 -13.12
CA ALA A 82 -3.94 0.31 -12.57
C ALA A 82 -4.41 1.61 -13.25
N GLU A 83 -3.53 2.60 -13.40
CA GLU A 83 -3.83 3.86 -14.11
C GLU A 83 -4.28 3.59 -15.56
N LYS A 84 -3.57 2.73 -16.30
CA LYS A 84 -3.94 2.33 -17.67
C LYS A 84 -5.25 1.55 -17.75
N ALA A 85 -5.55 0.72 -16.75
CA ALA A 85 -6.80 -0.04 -16.68
C ALA A 85 -8.00 0.89 -16.42
N VAL A 86 -7.82 1.86 -15.51
CA VAL A 86 -8.81 2.90 -15.23
C VAL A 86 -9.10 3.73 -16.49
N VAL A 87 -8.07 4.22 -17.18
CA VAL A 87 -8.25 4.99 -18.43
C VAL A 87 -9.00 4.15 -19.47
N ARG A 88 -8.62 2.89 -19.69
CA ARG A 88 -9.33 2.00 -20.63
C ARG A 88 -10.78 1.77 -20.25
N PHE A 89 -11.06 1.52 -18.97
CA PHE A 89 -12.42 1.36 -18.47
C PHE A 89 -13.27 2.61 -18.75
N TYR A 90 -12.70 3.81 -18.56
CA TYR A 90 -13.40 5.06 -18.86
C TYR A 90 -13.50 5.37 -20.37
N ASP A 91 -12.54 4.97 -21.20
CA ASP A 91 -12.67 5.08 -22.67
C ASP A 91 -13.75 4.12 -23.22
N GLU A 92 -13.89 2.95 -22.59
CA GLU A 92 -14.95 1.99 -22.90
C GLU A 92 -16.32 2.49 -22.40
N ALA A 93 -16.40 3.05 -21.19
CA ALA A 93 -17.62 3.61 -20.62
C ALA A 93 -18.02 4.97 -21.24
N GLY A 94 -17.05 5.78 -21.66
CA GLY A 94 -17.24 7.10 -22.29
C GLY A 94 -17.82 7.05 -23.71
N LYS A 95 -18.02 5.85 -24.26
CA LYS A 95 -18.90 5.65 -25.42
C LYS A 95 -20.39 5.79 -25.09
N GLU A 96 -20.75 5.94 -23.81
CA GLU A 96 -22.10 6.27 -23.33
C GLU A 96 -22.13 7.65 -22.63
N GLY A 97 -22.22 8.74 -23.42
CA GLY A 97 -22.90 10.01 -23.09
C GLY A 97 -22.47 10.90 -21.89
N ASP A 98 -21.87 12.06 -22.21
CA ASP A 98 -21.97 13.42 -21.61
C ASP A 98 -21.71 13.73 -20.11
N SER A 99 -21.41 12.78 -19.22
CA SER A 99 -21.05 13.09 -17.81
C SER A 99 -19.53 13.28 -17.57
N PHE A 100 -18.84 14.01 -18.45
CA PHE A 100 -17.37 13.92 -18.60
C PHE A 100 -16.55 14.81 -17.63
N ALA A 101 -17.12 15.85 -17.02
CA ALA A 101 -16.34 16.85 -16.26
C ALA A 101 -16.26 16.59 -14.75
N MET A 102 -17.27 15.95 -14.13
CA MET A 102 -17.29 15.65 -12.69
C MET A 102 -16.43 14.43 -12.31
N THR A 103 -16.29 13.48 -13.24
CA THR A 103 -15.78 12.13 -12.97
C THR A 103 -14.25 12.02 -12.99
N ALA A 104 -13.57 12.92 -13.72
CA ALA A 104 -12.10 12.99 -13.74
C ALA A 104 -11.50 13.43 -12.38
N LYS A 105 -12.26 14.22 -11.60
CA LYS A 105 -11.87 14.60 -10.23
C LYS A 105 -11.91 13.38 -9.30
N THR A 106 -12.95 12.56 -9.41
CA THR A 106 -13.11 11.31 -8.63
C THR A 106 -12.06 10.27 -9.01
N ALA A 107 -11.72 10.13 -10.30
CA ALA A 107 -10.65 9.22 -10.74
C ALA A 107 -9.27 9.61 -10.17
N ARG A 108 -8.98 10.92 -10.10
CA ARG A 108 -7.77 11.42 -9.41
C ARG A 108 -7.79 11.14 -7.91
N GLU A 109 -8.93 11.28 -7.25
CA GLU A 109 -9.09 10.97 -5.82
C GLU A 109 -8.94 9.47 -5.55
N VAL A 110 -9.48 8.60 -6.40
CA VAL A 110 -9.30 7.14 -6.30
C VAL A 110 -7.85 6.72 -6.52
N THR A 111 -7.13 7.38 -7.42
CA THR A 111 -5.70 7.10 -7.67
C THR A 111 -4.82 7.63 -6.53
N ALA A 112 -5.25 8.65 -5.79
CA ALA A 112 -4.53 9.18 -4.62
C ALA A 112 -4.68 8.31 -3.36
N LEU A 113 -5.56 7.30 -3.38
CA LEU A 113 -5.79 6.36 -2.29
C LEU A 113 -4.91 5.10 -2.36
N PHE A 114 -4.05 4.98 -3.39
CA PHE A 114 -3.07 3.92 -3.58
C PHE A 114 -1.65 4.49 -3.72
#